data_AF-A0A7V9EEQ3-F1
#
_entry.id   AF-A0A7V9EEQ3-F1
#
_cell.length_a   1.000
_cell.length_b   1.000
_cell.length_c   1.000
_cell.angle_alpha   90.00
_cell.angle_beta   90.00
_cell.angle_gamma   90.00
#
_symmetry.space_group_name_H-M   'P 1'
#
loop_
_entity.id
_entity.type
_entity.pdbx_description
1 polymer ?
#
loop_
_entity_poly.entity_id
_entity_poly.type
_entity_poly.pdbx_seq_one_letter_code
_entity_poly.pdbx_strand_id
1 'polypeptide(L)'
;MRRALALIPLCVVAGCASASDGTPDASLDPNDKRGVALACIKEKGVDARPEGKDVIQVGDRRTGPRIQFYLSTGAAETTQFKGEAQGAEQIENALMYVREGDDRLLEELETCVAESV
;
A
#
# COMPACT_ATOMS: atom_id res chain seq x y z
N MET A 1 -8.52 -42.28 63.58
CA MET A 1 -7.13 -42.51 63.12
C MET A 1 -7.14 -43.16 61.74
N ARG A 2 -6.63 -42.48 60.71
CA ARG A 2 -5.70 -42.98 59.66
C ARG A 2 -5.67 -42.00 58.47
N ARG A 3 -4.52 -41.34 58.35
CA ARG A 3 -4.02 -40.63 57.16
C ARG A 3 -3.36 -41.66 56.22
N ALA A 4 -3.49 -41.48 54.91
CA ALA A 4 -2.48 -41.72 53.86
C ALA A 4 -3.11 -41.36 52.49
N LEU A 5 -2.72 -40.26 51.85
CA LEU A 5 -1.65 -40.13 50.84
C LEU A 5 -1.94 -40.85 49.50
N ALA A 6 -2.19 -40.07 48.44
CA ALA A 6 -1.64 -40.32 47.11
C ALA A 6 -1.77 -39.04 46.22
N LEU A 7 -0.67 -38.74 45.54
CA LEU A 7 -0.36 -37.57 44.70
C LEU A 7 -0.72 -37.79 43.21
N ILE A 8 -0.96 -36.67 42.49
CA ILE A 8 -0.61 -36.36 41.06
C ILE A 8 -1.47 -37.09 39.97
N PRO A 9 -1.95 -36.43 38.87
CA PRO A 9 -1.14 -35.57 37.99
C PRO A 9 -1.73 -34.25 37.45
N LEU A 10 -0.75 -33.42 37.10
CA LEU A 10 -0.76 -32.26 36.21
C LEU A 10 -1.38 -32.61 34.84
N CYS A 11 -2.41 -31.87 34.41
CA CYS A 11 -2.82 -31.83 33.00
C CYS A 11 -2.59 -30.41 32.48
N VAL A 12 -1.48 -30.25 31.76
CA VAL A 12 -1.20 -29.10 30.91
C VAL A 12 -2.25 -29.10 29.81
N VAL A 13 -3.23 -28.20 29.88
CA VAL A 13 -4.16 -28.00 28.77
C VAL A 13 -3.50 -27.05 27.79
N ALA A 14 -3.30 -27.56 26.58
CA ALA A 14 -2.80 -26.85 25.42
C ALA A 14 -3.51 -25.50 25.23
N GLY A 15 -2.80 -24.42 25.52
CA GLY A 15 -3.13 -23.08 25.03
C GLY A 15 -2.80 -23.05 23.55
N CYS A 16 -3.84 -22.81 22.76
CA CYS A 16 -3.86 -22.90 21.31
C CYS A 16 -2.70 -22.15 20.64
N ALA A 17 -2.19 -22.77 19.58
CA ALA A 17 -1.34 -22.14 18.59
C ALA A 17 -1.97 -20.82 18.12
N SER A 18 -1.32 -19.69 18.43
CA SER A 18 -1.47 -18.49 17.62
C SER A 18 -0.73 -18.76 16.31
N ALA A 19 -1.44 -19.39 15.37
CA ALA A 19 -1.07 -19.34 13.98
C ALA A 19 -1.54 -18.00 13.42
N SER A 20 -0.61 -17.34 12.73
CA SER A 20 -0.81 -16.20 11.84
C SER A 20 -1.07 -14.85 12.51
N ASP A 21 -0.01 -14.04 12.61
CA ASP A 21 0.20 -13.09 11.52
C ASP A 21 1.66 -13.19 11.12
N GLY A 22 1.89 -13.78 9.94
CA GLY A 22 3.12 -13.50 9.23
C GLY A 22 3.10 -12.02 8.92
N THR A 23 3.70 -11.20 9.76
CA THR A 23 4.42 -10.04 9.27
C THR A 23 5.59 -10.62 8.50
N PRO A 24 5.54 -10.67 7.15
CA PRO A 24 6.80 -10.59 6.48
C PRO A 24 7.37 -9.24 6.92
N ASP A 25 8.45 -9.29 7.70
CA ASP A 25 9.52 -8.33 7.56
C ASP A 25 10.10 -8.51 6.14
N ALA A 26 9.25 -8.26 5.14
CA ALA A 26 9.64 -8.13 3.76
C ALA A 26 9.84 -6.65 3.60
N SER A 27 11.08 -6.21 3.78
CA SER A 27 11.58 -5.06 3.06
C SER A 27 10.92 -5.07 1.67
N LEU A 28 10.15 -4.02 1.36
CA LEU A 28 9.46 -3.92 0.09
C LEU A 28 10.47 -4.13 -1.03
N ASP A 29 10.08 -4.88 -2.06
CA ASP A 29 10.91 -5.00 -3.25
C ASP A 29 11.04 -3.58 -3.86
N PRO A 30 12.25 -2.99 -3.92
CA PRO A 30 12.43 -1.65 -4.47
C PRO A 30 12.07 -1.55 -5.97
N ASN A 31 11.85 -2.70 -6.64
CA ASN A 31 11.34 -2.76 -8.00
C ASN A 31 9.80 -2.71 -8.07
N ASP A 32 9.07 -2.96 -6.98
CA ASP A 32 7.63 -2.70 -6.88
C ASP A 32 7.38 -1.23 -6.58
N LYS A 33 7.55 -0.37 -7.60
CA LYS A 33 7.42 1.09 -7.44
C LYS A 33 6.06 1.49 -6.86
N ARG A 34 4.99 0.83 -7.28
CA ARG A 34 3.65 1.05 -6.74
C ARG A 34 3.56 0.66 -5.26
N GLY A 35 4.12 -0.48 -4.87
CA GLY A 35 4.18 -0.93 -3.48
C GLY A 35 4.95 0.04 -2.59
N VAL A 36 6.10 0.52 -3.06
CA VAL A 36 6.94 1.53 -2.38
C VAL A 36 6.17 2.84 -2.20
N ALA A 37 5.57 3.38 -3.27
CA ALA A 37 4.76 4.60 -3.19
C ALA A 37 3.58 4.44 -2.22
N LEU A 38 2.85 3.31 -2.31
CA LEU A 38 1.71 3.03 -1.43
C LEU A 38 2.11 2.98 0.04
N ALA A 39 3.28 2.43 0.36
CA ALA A 39 3.78 2.39 1.72
C ALA A 39 4.10 3.80 2.24
N CYS A 40 4.79 4.64 1.45
CA CYS A 40 5.05 6.04 1.78
C CYS A 40 3.74 6.82 2.03
N ILE A 41 2.76 6.67 1.14
CA ILE A 41 1.45 7.35 1.27
C ILE A 41 0.75 6.94 2.58
N LYS A 42 0.77 5.66 2.91
CA LYS A 42 0.17 5.14 4.16
C LYS A 42 0.91 5.59 5.41
N GLU A 43 2.23 5.72 5.37
CA GLU A 43 3.04 6.24 6.48
C GLU A 43 2.66 7.69 6.82
N LYS A 44 2.28 8.48 5.81
CA LYS A 44 1.76 9.85 5.99
C LYS A 44 0.32 9.89 6.54
N GLY A 45 -0.32 8.74 6.75
CA GLY A 45 -1.69 8.65 7.28
C GLY A 45 -2.79 8.93 6.25
N VAL A 46 -2.46 8.91 4.96
CA VAL A 46 -3.42 9.11 3.87
C VAL A 46 -4.18 7.81 3.58
N ASP A 47 -5.51 7.88 3.46
CA ASP A 47 -6.33 6.74 3.03
C ASP A 47 -6.01 6.40 1.56
N ALA A 48 -5.24 5.34 1.36
CA ALA A 48 -4.87 4.85 0.04
C ALA A 48 -4.91 3.32 -0.03
N ARG A 49 -5.36 2.82 -1.18
CA ARG A 49 -5.51 1.38 -1.41
C ARG A 49 -5.06 0.99 -2.82
N PRO A 50 -4.47 -0.20 -2.98
CA PRO A 50 -4.18 -0.71 -4.29
C PRO A 50 -5.48 -0.99 -5.03
N GLU A 51 -5.53 -0.67 -6.32
CA GLU A 51 -6.59 -1.08 -7.22
C GLU A 51 -5.99 -1.87 -8.38
N GLY A 52 -6.22 -3.19 -8.40
CA GLY A 52 -5.52 -4.07 -9.33
C GLY A 52 -3.99 -4.06 -9.11
N LYS A 53 -3.24 -4.27 -10.19
CA LYS A 53 -1.78 -4.42 -10.14
C LYS A 53 -0.99 -3.12 -10.22
N ASP A 54 -1.52 -2.11 -10.91
CA ASP A 54 -0.73 -0.94 -11.32
C ASP A 54 -1.32 0.39 -10.81
N VAL A 55 -2.39 0.36 -9.99
CA VAL A 55 -3.08 1.57 -9.55
C VAL A 55 -3.08 1.70 -8.03
N ILE A 56 -2.95 2.94 -7.57
CA ILE A 56 -3.29 3.38 -6.22
C ILE A 56 -4.50 4.31 -6.32
N GLN A 57 -5.55 3.99 -5.57
CA GLN A 57 -6.68 4.89 -5.35
C GLN A 57 -6.52 5.58 -3.99
N VAL A 58 -6.64 6.90 -3.97
CA VAL A 58 -6.60 7.72 -2.74
C VAL A 58 -8.02 8.16 -2.39
N GLY A 59 -8.44 7.93 -1.13
CA GLY A 59 -9.74 8.31 -0.61
C GLY A 59 -10.93 7.73 -1.38
N ASP A 60 -11.92 8.57 -1.68
CA ASP A 60 -13.09 8.18 -2.46
C ASP A 60 -12.74 7.87 -3.91
N ARG A 61 -13.28 6.78 -4.46
CA ARG A 61 -12.95 6.31 -5.81
C ARG A 61 -13.43 7.25 -6.92
N ARG A 62 -14.47 8.05 -6.68
CA ARG A 62 -15.07 8.93 -7.68
C ARG A 62 -14.40 10.30 -7.69
N THR A 63 -14.06 10.84 -6.53
CA THR A 63 -13.54 12.21 -6.40
C THR A 63 -12.06 12.27 -6.05
N GLY A 64 -11.54 11.28 -5.34
CA GLY A 64 -10.15 11.28 -4.85
C GLY A 64 -9.12 10.96 -5.93
N PRO A 65 -7.86 11.41 -5.74
CA PRO A 65 -6.76 11.20 -6.68
C PRO A 65 -6.53 9.72 -7.01
N ARG A 66 -5.97 9.47 -8.19
CA ARG A 66 -5.60 8.12 -8.64
C ARG A 66 -4.23 8.14 -9.28
N ILE A 67 -3.35 7.23 -8.88
CA ILE A 67 -2.00 7.09 -9.46
C ILE A 67 -1.96 5.80 -10.26
N GLN A 68 -1.65 5.89 -11.55
CA GLN A 68 -1.48 4.76 -12.47
C GLN A 68 -0.01 4.62 -12.82
N PHE A 69 0.59 3.48 -12.52
CA PHE A 69 1.95 3.14 -12.90
C PHE A 69 1.96 2.45 -14.27
N TYR A 70 3.00 2.73 -15.05
CA TYR A 70 3.26 2.12 -16.35
C TYR A 70 4.59 1.37 -16.31
N LEU A 71 4.80 0.50 -17.30
CA LEU A 71 6.07 -0.23 -17.41
C LEU A 71 7.26 0.67 -17.75
N SER A 72 7.03 1.87 -18.30
CA SER A 72 8.08 2.82 -18.66
C SER A 72 7.55 4.25 -18.76
N THR A 73 8.45 5.23 -18.65
CA THR A 73 8.17 6.66 -18.89
C THR A 73 7.54 6.87 -20.27
N GLY A 74 8.08 6.26 -21.32
CA GLY A 74 7.53 6.38 -22.68
C GLY A 74 6.09 5.86 -22.83
N ALA A 75 5.67 4.88 -22.02
CA ALA A 75 4.29 4.41 -22.02
C ALA A 75 3.34 5.41 -21.34
N ALA A 76 3.78 6.04 -20.26
CA ALA A 76 3.04 7.13 -19.60
C ALA A 76 2.91 8.34 -20.55
N GLU A 77 4.02 8.78 -21.16
CA GLU A 77 4.05 9.87 -22.14
C GLU A 77 3.13 9.60 -23.33
N THR A 78 3.19 8.39 -23.90
CA THR A 78 2.32 8.02 -25.02
C THR A 78 0.84 8.15 -24.65
N THR A 79 0.48 7.78 -23.42
CA THR A 79 -0.90 7.91 -22.93
C THR A 79 -1.31 9.39 -22.84
N GLN A 80 -0.42 10.26 -22.36
CA GLN A 80 -0.65 11.71 -22.37
C GLN A 80 -0.79 12.27 -23.79
N PHE A 81 0.10 11.91 -24.70
CA PHE A 81 0.09 12.40 -26.08
C PHE A 81 -1.15 11.97 -26.86
N LYS A 82 -1.74 10.82 -26.55
CA LYS A 82 -3.02 10.37 -27.12
C LYS A 82 -4.23 11.12 -26.55
N GLY A 83 -4.03 11.98 -25.55
CA GLY A 83 -5.11 12.69 -24.86
C GLY A 83 -5.92 11.80 -23.92
N GLU A 84 -5.41 10.62 -23.57
CA GLU A 84 -6.12 9.64 -22.71
C GLU A 84 -5.91 9.91 -21.21
N ALA A 85 -5.01 10.84 -20.87
CA ALA A 85 -4.64 11.18 -19.50
C ALA A 85 -4.84 12.67 -19.18
N GLN A 86 -5.90 13.30 -19.70
CA GLN A 86 -6.21 14.69 -19.38
C GLN A 86 -6.42 14.88 -17.87
N GLY A 87 -5.80 15.93 -17.33
CA GLY A 87 -5.83 16.23 -15.89
C GLY A 87 -4.97 15.30 -15.04
N ALA A 88 -4.11 14.48 -15.67
CA ALA A 88 -3.04 13.78 -14.97
C ALA A 88 -1.74 14.57 -15.05
N GLU A 89 -1.01 14.57 -13.96
CA GLU A 89 0.40 14.91 -13.96
C GLU A 89 1.23 13.65 -14.25
N GLN A 90 2.31 13.80 -15.02
CA GLN A 90 3.27 12.72 -15.22
C GLN A 90 4.47 12.88 -14.30
N ILE A 91 4.79 11.78 -13.62
CA ILE A 91 5.97 11.64 -12.76
C ILE A 91 6.68 10.37 -13.24
N GLU A 92 7.69 10.52 -14.10
CA GLU A 92 8.36 9.41 -14.80
C GLU A 92 7.37 8.44 -15.46
N ASN A 93 7.31 7.19 -15.00
CA ASN A 93 6.42 6.15 -15.50
C ASN A 93 5.05 6.12 -14.79
N ALA A 94 4.71 7.12 -13.97
CA ALA A 94 3.42 7.23 -13.31
C ALA A 94 2.61 8.41 -13.84
N LEU A 95 1.28 8.22 -13.87
CA LEU A 95 0.32 9.29 -14.14
C LEU A 95 -0.57 9.48 -12.90
N MET A 96 -0.50 10.66 -12.29
CA MET A 96 -1.30 11.06 -11.14
C MET A 96 -2.49 11.91 -11.59
N TYR A 97 -3.69 11.33 -11.58
CA TYR A 97 -4.94 12.01 -11.88
C TYR A 97 -5.40 12.78 -10.64
N VAL A 98 -5.27 14.10 -10.68
CA VAL A 98 -5.44 15.02 -9.54
C VAL A 98 -6.85 15.02 -8.95
N ARG A 99 -7.87 15.19 -9.81
CA ARG A 99 -9.29 15.28 -9.41
C ARG A 99 -9.52 16.33 -8.31
N GLU A 100 -10.19 15.98 -7.21
CA GLU A 100 -10.50 16.91 -6.10
C GLU A 100 -9.43 16.91 -4.99
N GLY A 101 -8.23 16.38 -5.25
CA GLY A 101 -7.13 16.50 -4.29
C GLY A 101 -6.73 17.97 -4.09
N ASP A 102 -6.55 18.38 -2.83
CA ASP A 102 -6.00 19.69 -2.52
C ASP A 102 -4.48 19.72 -2.68
N ASP A 103 -3.91 20.91 -2.88
CA ASP A 103 -2.48 21.10 -3.18
C ASP A 103 -1.55 20.40 -2.18
N ARG A 104 -1.91 20.42 -0.89
CA ARG A 104 -1.11 19.79 0.15
C ARG A 104 -1.11 18.27 0.01
N LEU A 105 -2.28 17.67 -0.18
CA LEU A 105 -2.38 16.23 -0.42
C LEU A 105 -1.61 15.85 -1.69
N LEU A 106 -1.75 16.62 -2.76
CA LEU A 106 -1.08 16.32 -4.04
C LEU A 106 0.44 16.37 -3.90
N GLU A 107 1.00 17.38 -3.23
CA GLU A 107 2.44 17.47 -2.98
C GLU A 107 2.97 16.27 -2.16
N GLU A 108 2.21 15.82 -1.17
CA GLU A 108 2.54 14.63 -0.38
C GLU A 108 2.52 13.34 -1.23
N LEU A 109 1.56 13.22 -2.16
CA LEU A 109 1.46 12.11 -3.10
C LEU A 109 2.59 12.15 -4.14
N GLU A 110 2.87 13.31 -4.74
CA GLU A 110 3.95 13.53 -5.71
C GLU A 110 5.29 13.14 -5.13
N THR A 111 5.59 13.57 -3.90
CA THR A 111 6.82 13.21 -3.20
C THR A 111 6.96 11.70 -3.08
N CYS A 112 5.92 11.01 -2.60
CA CYS A 112 5.95 9.55 -2.46
C CYS A 112 6.09 8.81 -3.80
N VAL A 113 5.48 9.34 -4.88
CA VAL A 113 5.60 8.74 -6.21
C VAL A 113 7.00 8.99 -6.77
N ALA A 114 7.51 10.21 -6.71
CA ALA A 114 8.82 10.60 -7.24
C ALA A 114 9.98 9.83 -6.60
N GLU A 115 9.92 9.58 -5.29
CA GLU A 115 10.93 8.77 -4.59
C GLU A 115 10.86 7.28 -4.95
N SER A 116 9.72 6.82 -5.48
CA SER A 116 9.50 5.42 -5.82
C SER A 116 9.95 5.05 -7.23
N VAL A 117 9.87 5.98 -8.20
CA VAL A 117 10.00 5.70 -9.65
C VAL A 117 11.42 5.85 -10.18
#